data_AF-A0A919ZX29-F1
#
_entry.id   AF-A0A919ZX29-F1
#
_cell.length_a   1.000
_cell.length_b   1.000
_cell.length_c   1.000
_cell.angle_alpha   90.00
_cell.angle_beta   90.00
_cell.angle_gamma   90.00
#
_symmetry.space_group_name_H-M   'P 1'
#
loop_
_entity.id
_entity.type
_entity.pdbx_description
1 polymer ?
#
loop_
_entity_poly.entity_id
_entity_poly.type
_entity_poly.pdbx_seq_one_letter_code
_entity_poly.pdbx_strand_id
1 'polypeptide(L)'
;MSQSSNDTIPTAICISALYDMEEFLFPGLDLLIKEIDTKAKKLKGKLKTGRTHLMDAMPIDFYQELSGWSAQLKSSRDALIVANKRMLNLPQGGTAIGTGVNAHKDFPKYFCNAVEKVTGFNVKPASNFFQSLSAQDNSSELSSAVKNLSLSLMKISNDLRWMNSWPINRAFRY
;
A
#
# COMPACT_ATOMS: atom_id res chain seq x y z
N MET A 1 15.07 31.29 -7.70
CA MET A 1 15.49 30.35 -6.64
C MET A 1 14.56 30.63 -5.45
N SER A 2 13.73 29.65 -5.07
CA SER A 2 12.51 29.84 -4.23
C SER A 2 12.25 28.64 -3.29
N GLN A 3 13.30 27.90 -2.95
CA GLN A 3 13.22 26.61 -2.24
C GLN A 3 14.10 26.62 -0.99
N SER A 4 13.82 25.70 -0.08
CA SER A 4 14.63 25.38 1.09
C SER A 4 14.85 23.86 1.14
N SER A 5 15.89 23.39 1.82
CA SER A 5 16.01 21.95 2.09
C SER A 5 14.80 21.43 2.87
N ASN A 6 14.20 22.27 3.72
CA ASN A 6 13.08 21.90 4.60
C ASN A 6 11.79 21.60 3.83
N ASP A 7 11.53 22.25 2.69
CA ASP A 7 10.36 21.96 1.86
C ASP A 7 10.68 21.03 0.68
N THR A 8 11.94 20.97 0.25
CA THR A 8 12.39 20.13 -0.87
C THR A 8 12.52 18.65 -0.48
N ILE A 9 13.13 18.35 0.66
CA ILE A 9 13.33 16.96 1.12
C ILE A 9 11.99 16.23 1.34
N PRO A 10 11.02 16.76 2.11
CA PRO A 10 9.74 16.07 2.29
C PRO A 10 8.91 16.01 1.01
N THR A 11 9.08 16.97 0.09
CA THR A 11 8.50 16.88 -1.26
C THR A 11 9.07 15.69 -2.03
N ALA A 12 10.39 15.51 -2.00
CA ALA A 12 11.04 14.37 -2.63
C ALA A 12 10.57 13.04 -2.03
N ILE A 13 10.44 12.94 -0.70
CA ILE A 13 9.88 11.76 -0.02
C ILE A 13 8.47 11.45 -0.54
N CYS A 14 7.62 12.47 -0.66
CA CYS A 14 6.25 12.28 -1.16
C CYS A 14 6.24 11.74 -2.59
N ILE A 15 7.03 12.33 -3.48
CA ILE A 15 7.09 11.93 -4.89
C ILE A 15 7.70 10.53 -5.04
N SER A 16 8.78 10.21 -4.32
CA SER A 16 9.38 8.87 -4.36
C SER A 16 8.41 7.80 -3.87
N ALA A 17 7.67 8.06 -2.79
CA ALA A 17 6.66 7.12 -2.31
C ALA A 17 5.54 6.92 -3.34
N LEU A 18 5.09 7.98 -4.03
CA LEU A 18 4.09 7.85 -5.10
C LEU A 18 4.60 6.94 -6.23
N TYR A 19 5.85 7.10 -6.65
CA TYR A 19 6.49 6.20 -7.61
C TYR A 19 6.55 4.76 -7.10
N ASP A 20 7.02 4.54 -5.88
CA ASP A 20 7.12 3.18 -5.33
C ASP A 20 5.76 2.47 -5.28
N MET A 21 4.71 3.23 -4.95
CA MET A 21 3.35 2.73 -4.89
C MET A 21 2.80 2.36 -6.28
N GLU A 22 2.94 3.24 -7.27
CA GLU A 22 2.37 3.07 -8.61
C GLU A 22 3.18 2.12 -9.51
N GLU A 23 4.51 2.11 -9.39
CA GLU A 23 5.39 1.30 -10.24
C GLU A 23 5.63 -0.11 -9.69
N PHE A 24 5.65 -0.28 -8.36
CA PHE A 24 5.99 -1.56 -7.74
C PHE A 24 4.86 -2.15 -6.90
N LEU A 25 4.38 -1.42 -5.89
CA LEU A 25 3.49 -2.03 -4.89
C LEU A 25 2.12 -2.39 -5.45
N PHE A 26 1.43 -1.45 -6.09
CA PHE A 26 0.10 -1.70 -6.65
C PHE A 26 0.13 -2.75 -7.75
N PRO A 27 1.03 -2.69 -8.75
CA PRO A 27 1.12 -3.74 -9.77
C PRO A 27 1.43 -5.12 -9.19
N GLY A 28 2.35 -5.20 -8.22
CA GLY A 28 2.69 -6.46 -7.55
C GLY A 28 1.53 -7.05 -6.75
N LEU A 29 0.79 -6.21 -6.03
CA LEU A 29 -0.38 -6.62 -5.27
C LEU A 29 -1.53 -7.06 -6.19
N ASP A 30 -1.77 -6.35 -7.29
CA ASP A 30 -2.78 -6.71 -8.29
C ASP A 30 -2.47 -8.04 -8.98
N LEU A 31 -1.20 -8.27 -9.31
CA LEU A 31 -0.74 -9.55 -9.84
C LEU A 31 -1.00 -10.68 -8.84
N LEU A 32 -0.63 -10.50 -7.56
CA LEU A 32 -0.85 -11.51 -6.53
C LEU A 32 -2.34 -11.83 -6.34
N ILE A 33 -3.19 -10.80 -6.28
CA ILE A 33 -4.64 -10.96 -6.19
C ILE A 33 -5.17 -11.77 -7.39
N LYS A 34 -4.74 -11.42 -8.60
CA LYS A 34 -5.15 -12.11 -9.83
C LYS A 34 -4.72 -13.58 -9.84
N GLU A 35 -3.51 -13.88 -9.40
CA GLU A 35 -3.00 -15.26 -9.32
C GLU A 35 -3.76 -16.09 -8.29
N ILE A 36 -4.05 -15.52 -7.11
CA ILE A 36 -4.88 -16.18 -6.09
C ILE A 36 -6.29 -16.43 -6.63
N ASP A 37 -6.94 -15.44 -7.25
CA ASP A 37 -8.28 -15.59 -7.84
C ASP A 37 -8.30 -16.65 -8.96
N THR A 38 -7.25 -16.69 -9.79
CA THR A 38 -7.09 -17.70 -10.85
C THR A 38 -6.93 -19.10 -10.24
N LYS A 39 -6.10 -19.24 -9.21
CA LYS A 39 -5.90 -20.51 -8.52
C LYS A 39 -7.17 -20.97 -7.79
N ALA A 40 -7.89 -20.06 -7.14
CA ALA A 40 -9.16 -20.33 -6.49
C ALA A 40 -10.17 -20.93 -7.48
N LYS A 41 -10.33 -20.31 -8.66
CA LYS A 41 -11.20 -20.83 -9.73
C LYS A 41 -10.79 -22.23 -10.19
N LYS A 42 -9.50 -22.50 -10.36
CA LYS A 42 -8.98 -23.82 -10.75
C LYS A 42 -9.21 -24.91 -9.70
N LEU A 43 -9.35 -24.55 -8.43
CA LEU A 43 -9.56 -25.48 -7.33
C LEU A 43 -11.02 -25.57 -6.87
N LYS A 44 -11.93 -24.81 -7.48
CA LYS A 44 -13.35 -24.79 -7.12
C LYS A 44 -13.94 -26.21 -7.16
N GLY A 45 -14.71 -26.55 -6.13
CA GLY A 45 -15.32 -27.87 -5.94
C GLY A 45 -14.39 -28.89 -5.28
N LYS A 46 -13.11 -28.58 -5.06
CA LYS A 46 -12.20 -29.44 -4.29
C LYS A 46 -12.40 -29.15 -2.82
N LEU A 47 -13.04 -30.09 -2.12
CA LEU A 47 -13.25 -30.01 -0.69
C LEU A 47 -12.01 -30.47 0.08
N LYS A 48 -11.78 -29.84 1.22
CA LYS A 48 -10.80 -30.22 2.24
C LYS A 48 -11.41 -30.06 3.63
N THR A 49 -10.80 -30.67 4.63
CA THR A 49 -11.13 -30.42 6.03
C THR A 49 -10.70 -29.00 6.44
N GLY A 50 -11.65 -28.17 6.89
CA GLY A 50 -11.36 -26.89 7.51
C GLY A 50 -10.73 -27.08 8.90
N ARG A 51 -10.08 -26.05 9.43
CA ARG A 51 -9.44 -26.13 10.76
C ARG A 51 -9.67 -24.87 11.60
N THR A 52 -9.98 -25.07 12.88
CA THR A 52 -10.04 -24.02 13.91
C THR A 52 -9.22 -24.46 15.10
N HIS A 53 -8.44 -23.57 15.71
CA HIS A 53 -7.47 -23.93 16.76
C HIS A 53 -6.54 -25.10 16.36
N LEU A 54 -6.21 -25.22 15.07
CA LEU A 54 -5.44 -26.32 14.46
C LEU A 54 -6.10 -27.71 14.52
N MET A 55 -7.35 -27.81 14.97
CA MET A 55 -8.13 -29.04 15.00
C MET A 55 -9.05 -29.13 13.78
N ASP A 56 -9.39 -30.36 13.39
CA ASP A 56 -10.32 -30.62 12.28
C ASP A 56 -11.70 -30.01 12.56
N ALA A 57 -12.29 -29.43 11.52
CA ALA A 57 -13.60 -28.80 11.54
C ALA A 57 -14.44 -29.26 10.33
N MET A 58 -15.48 -28.51 9.99
CA MET A 58 -16.34 -28.81 8.83
C MET A 58 -15.59 -28.69 7.50
N PRO A 59 -16.04 -29.39 6.44
CA PRO A 59 -15.46 -29.26 5.11
C PRO A 59 -15.51 -27.81 4.59
N ILE A 60 -14.47 -27.43 3.87
CA ILE A 60 -14.34 -26.15 3.17
C ILE A 60 -13.86 -26.39 1.73
N ASP A 61 -14.38 -25.63 0.78
CA ASP A 61 -13.87 -25.62 -0.59
C ASP A 61 -12.56 -24.80 -0.64
N PHE A 62 -11.54 -25.29 -1.34
CA PHE A 62 -10.34 -24.49 -1.60
C PHE A 62 -10.67 -23.10 -2.18
N TYR A 63 -11.70 -23.00 -3.03
CA TYR A 63 -12.16 -21.70 -3.53
C TYR A 63 -12.53 -20.74 -2.38
N GLN A 64 -13.22 -21.21 -1.35
CA GLN A 64 -13.64 -20.37 -0.22
C GLN A 64 -12.42 -19.87 0.57
N GLU A 65 -11.47 -20.76 0.87
CA GLU A 65 -10.24 -20.40 1.59
C GLU A 65 -9.41 -19.35 0.82
N LEU A 66 -9.16 -19.60 -0.47
CA LEU A 66 -8.40 -18.66 -1.31
C LEU A 66 -9.17 -17.36 -1.56
N SER A 67 -10.51 -17.39 -1.61
CA SER A 67 -11.32 -16.18 -1.71
C SER A 67 -11.17 -15.28 -0.48
N GLY A 68 -10.98 -15.88 0.70
CA GLY A 68 -10.68 -15.15 1.93
C GLY A 68 -9.33 -14.44 1.85
N TRP A 69 -8.30 -15.09 1.32
CA TRP A 69 -6.99 -14.46 1.09
C TRP A 69 -7.09 -13.30 0.08
N SER A 70 -7.78 -13.50 -1.04
CA SER A 70 -8.02 -12.46 -2.06
C SER A 70 -8.75 -11.26 -1.46
N ALA A 71 -9.79 -11.49 -0.65
CA ALA A 71 -10.54 -10.43 0.02
C ALA A 71 -9.67 -9.63 1.01
N GLN A 72 -8.79 -10.30 1.77
CA GLN A 72 -7.83 -9.62 2.66
C GLN A 72 -6.92 -8.68 1.86
N LEU A 73 -6.34 -9.16 0.75
CA LEU A 73 -5.45 -8.36 -0.08
C LEU A 73 -6.16 -7.19 -0.77
N LYS A 74 -7.38 -7.38 -1.27
CA LYS A 74 -8.20 -6.31 -1.85
C LYS A 74 -8.51 -5.21 -0.82
N SER A 75 -8.90 -5.62 0.40
CA SER A 75 -9.13 -4.68 1.50
C SER A 75 -7.86 -3.90 1.88
N SER A 76 -6.70 -4.57 1.94
CA SER A 76 -5.41 -3.90 2.16
C SER A 76 -5.07 -2.92 1.03
N ARG A 77 -5.35 -3.27 -0.23
CA ARG A 77 -5.16 -2.40 -1.39
C ARG A 77 -6.01 -1.13 -1.28
N ASP A 78 -7.28 -1.25 -0.91
CA ASP A 78 -8.18 -0.10 -0.75
C ASP A 78 -7.67 0.85 0.35
N ALA A 79 -7.21 0.30 1.48
CA ALA A 79 -6.59 1.09 2.54
C ALA A 79 -5.32 1.82 2.08
N LEU A 80 -4.46 1.14 1.28
CA LEU A 80 -3.26 1.74 0.69
C LEU A 80 -3.60 2.89 -0.26
N ILE A 81 -4.63 2.74 -1.12
CA ILE A 81 -5.08 3.82 -2.00
C ILE A 81 -5.50 5.05 -1.20
N VAL A 82 -6.25 4.85 -0.10
CA VAL A 82 -6.69 5.94 0.77
C VAL A 82 -5.50 6.65 1.40
N ALA A 83 -4.54 5.91 1.96
CA ALA A 83 -3.33 6.49 2.56
C ALA A 83 -2.46 7.22 1.52
N ASN A 84 -2.29 6.62 0.33
CA ASN A 84 -1.46 7.17 -0.75
C ASN A 84 -1.95 8.55 -1.23
N LYS A 85 -3.26 8.82 -1.17
CA LYS A 85 -3.82 10.14 -1.54
C LYS A 85 -3.23 11.29 -0.73
N ARG A 86 -2.78 11.06 0.50
CA ARG A 86 -2.16 12.12 1.31
C ARG A 86 -0.78 12.52 0.79
N MET A 87 -0.07 11.60 0.12
CA MET A 87 1.24 11.85 -0.49
C MET A 87 1.17 12.82 -1.69
N LEU A 88 -0.02 13.01 -2.27
CA LEU A 88 -0.23 13.99 -3.35
C LEU A 88 -0.14 15.45 -2.89
N ASN A 89 -0.10 15.72 -1.58
CA ASN A 89 0.00 17.08 -1.04
C ASN A 89 1.47 17.41 -0.76
N LEU A 90 2.04 18.34 -1.53
CA LEU A 90 3.47 18.64 -1.47
C LEU A 90 3.75 19.86 -0.59
N PRO A 91 4.76 19.79 0.31
CA PRO A 91 5.16 20.92 1.14
C PRO A 91 5.93 22.02 0.37
N GLN A 92 6.32 21.77 -0.88
CA GLN A 92 7.11 22.71 -1.69
C GLN A 92 6.48 24.10 -1.77
N GLY A 93 7.30 25.12 -1.48
CA GLY A 93 6.89 26.51 -1.41
C GLY A 93 6.56 26.98 0.00
N GLY A 94 6.56 26.07 0.98
CA GLY A 94 6.61 26.42 2.40
C GLY A 94 7.95 27.01 2.85
N THR A 95 9.02 26.80 2.08
CA THR A 95 10.39 27.29 2.35
C THR A 95 10.94 26.82 3.71
N ALA A 96 11.61 27.68 4.48
CA ALA A 96 12.30 27.27 5.70
C ALA A 96 11.36 26.81 6.82
N ILE A 97 10.23 27.48 7.02
CA ILE A 97 9.37 27.30 8.21
C ILE A 97 7.87 27.33 7.89
N GLY A 98 7.47 27.27 6.62
CA GLY A 98 6.07 27.22 6.19
C GLY A 98 5.45 28.56 5.81
N THR A 99 6.15 29.67 6.06
CA THR A 99 5.67 31.03 5.73
C THR A 99 5.72 31.34 4.24
N GLY A 100 6.48 30.58 3.46
CA GLY A 100 6.75 30.89 2.04
C GLY A 100 7.66 32.11 1.81
N VAL A 101 8.34 32.60 2.86
CA VAL A 101 9.32 33.69 2.72
C VAL A 101 10.38 33.33 1.69
N ASN A 102 10.70 34.27 0.80
CA ASN A 102 11.60 34.10 -0.35
C ASN A 102 11.07 33.20 -1.48
N ALA A 103 9.79 32.80 -1.45
CA ALA A 103 9.10 32.21 -2.59
C ALA A 103 8.05 33.18 -3.17
N HIS A 104 7.88 33.15 -4.49
CA HIS A 104 6.78 33.87 -5.12
C HIS A 104 5.45 33.21 -4.73
N LYS A 105 4.39 33.99 -4.50
CA LYS A 105 3.08 33.48 -4.07
C LYS A 105 2.52 32.34 -4.95
N ASP A 106 2.79 32.40 -6.25
CA ASP A 106 2.30 31.41 -7.22
C ASP A 106 3.26 30.21 -7.40
N PHE A 107 4.43 30.24 -6.77
CA PHE A 107 5.46 29.20 -6.92
C PHE A 107 4.96 27.79 -6.56
N PRO A 108 4.26 27.54 -5.43
CA PRO A 108 3.78 26.20 -5.10
C PRO A 108 2.86 25.61 -6.19
N LYS A 109 1.98 26.45 -6.74
CA LYS A 109 1.05 26.07 -7.81
C LYS A 109 1.79 25.70 -9.09
N TYR A 110 2.72 26.56 -9.54
CA TYR A 110 3.50 26.28 -10.74
C TYR A 110 4.42 25.07 -10.58
N PHE A 111 4.98 24.87 -9.38
CA PHE A 111 5.78 23.69 -9.08
C PHE A 111 4.95 22.41 -9.18
N CYS A 112 3.78 22.34 -8.55
CA CYS A 112 2.91 21.17 -8.63
C CYS A 112 2.46 20.89 -10.08
N ASN A 113 2.11 21.93 -10.84
CA ASN A 113 1.78 21.77 -12.27
C ASN A 113 2.97 21.23 -13.09
N ALA A 114 4.20 21.61 -12.76
CA ALA A 114 5.40 21.11 -13.43
C ALA A 114 5.67 19.64 -13.05
N VAL A 115 5.51 19.29 -11.76
CA VAL A 115 5.63 17.90 -11.28
C VAL A 115 4.58 17.04 -11.98
N GLU A 116 3.31 17.42 -11.98
CA GLU A 116 2.23 16.69 -12.65
C GLU A 116 2.53 16.44 -14.14
N LYS A 117 3.10 17.43 -14.85
CA LYS A 117 3.49 17.26 -16.26
C LYS A 117 4.61 16.24 -16.47
N VAL A 118 5.52 16.10 -15.50
CA VAL A 118 6.68 15.20 -15.62
C VAL A 118 6.34 13.80 -15.11
N THR A 119 5.57 13.70 -14.03
CA THR A 119 5.30 12.44 -13.34
C THR A 119 3.94 11.84 -13.68
N GLY A 120 2.99 12.64 -14.14
CA GLY A 120 1.58 12.25 -14.30
C GLY A 120 0.78 12.21 -12.99
N PHE A 121 1.41 12.47 -11.83
CA PHE A 121 0.70 12.50 -10.55
C PHE A 121 -0.03 13.82 -10.37
N ASN A 122 -1.32 13.76 -10.06
CA ASN A 122 -2.15 14.93 -9.74
C ASN A 122 -1.83 15.48 -8.33
N VAL A 123 -0.62 16.02 -8.20
CA VAL A 123 -0.10 16.61 -6.98
C VAL A 123 -0.63 18.04 -6.80
N LYS A 124 -0.75 18.47 -5.55
CA LYS A 124 -1.18 19.82 -5.19
C LYS A 124 -0.39 20.37 -4.02
N PRO A 125 -0.33 21.70 -3.85
CA PRO A 125 0.28 22.29 -2.66
C PRO A 125 -0.43 21.82 -1.39
N ALA A 126 0.34 21.60 -0.32
CA ALA A 126 -0.23 21.33 1.00
C ALA A 126 -1.18 22.45 1.42
N SER A 127 -2.33 22.09 2.00
CA SER A 127 -3.32 23.06 2.50
C SER A 127 -2.77 23.91 3.65
N ASN A 128 -1.82 23.36 4.41
CA ASN A 128 -1.12 24.04 5.48
C ASN A 128 0.37 23.65 5.46
N PHE A 129 1.24 24.58 5.07
CA PHE A 129 2.67 24.30 4.99
C PHE A 129 3.30 24.03 6.36
N PHE A 130 2.85 24.70 7.42
CA PHE A 130 3.37 24.48 8.77
C PHE A 130 3.17 23.02 9.20
N GLN A 131 1.96 22.48 9.01
CA GLN A 131 1.67 21.08 9.31
C GLN A 131 2.57 20.14 8.50
N SER A 132 2.65 20.34 7.18
CA SER A 132 3.41 19.46 6.28
C SER A 132 4.92 19.50 6.48
N LEU A 133 5.44 20.58 7.10
CA LEU A 133 6.86 20.71 7.44
C LEU A 133 7.17 20.25 8.86
N SER A 134 6.23 20.43 9.80
CA SER A 134 6.43 20.06 11.21
C SER A 134 6.30 18.55 11.46
N ALA A 135 5.55 17.84 10.62
CA ALA A 135 5.26 16.42 10.80
C ALA A 135 5.23 15.66 9.48
N GLN A 136 5.45 14.35 9.55
CA GLN A 136 5.42 13.41 8.40
C GLN A 136 4.22 12.45 8.52
N ASP A 137 3.05 13.00 8.86
CA ASP A 137 1.84 12.22 9.11
C ASP A 137 1.42 11.38 7.90
N ASN A 138 1.58 11.93 6.69
CA ASN A 138 1.30 11.23 5.43
C ASN A 138 2.15 9.96 5.27
N SER A 139 3.45 10.04 5.54
CA SER A 139 4.38 8.92 5.48
C SER A 139 4.10 7.89 6.58
N SER A 140 3.75 8.36 7.78
CA SER A 140 3.38 7.48 8.90
C SER A 140 2.08 6.69 8.61
N GLU A 141 1.09 7.35 8.03
CA GLU A 141 -0.17 6.71 7.62
C GLU A 141 0.03 5.68 6.50
N LEU A 142 0.81 6.04 5.47
CA LEU A 142 1.15 5.10 4.40
C LEU A 142 1.92 3.89 4.94
N SER A 143 2.91 4.11 5.80
CA SER A 143 3.67 3.04 6.46
C SER A 143 2.75 2.12 7.29
N SER A 144 1.76 2.69 7.98
CA SER A 144 0.77 1.92 8.74
C SER A 144 -0.11 1.04 7.83
N ALA A 145 -0.53 1.56 6.68
CA ALA A 145 -1.26 0.78 5.69
C ALA A 145 -0.41 -0.36 5.10
N VAL A 146 0.87 -0.10 4.80
CA VAL A 146 1.83 -1.13 4.33
C VAL A 146 2.07 -2.19 5.40
N LYS A 147 2.17 -1.80 6.67
CA LYS A 147 2.25 -2.73 7.80
C LYS A 147 1.01 -3.63 7.87
N ASN A 148 -0.19 -3.12 7.64
CA ASN A 148 -1.40 -3.95 7.65
C ASN A 148 -1.39 -4.96 6.50
N LEU A 149 -0.92 -4.57 5.30
CA LEU A 149 -0.70 -5.51 4.20
C LEU A 149 0.29 -6.62 4.59
N SER A 150 1.40 -6.29 5.28
CA SER A 150 2.40 -7.28 5.68
C SER A 150 1.85 -8.33 6.64
N LEU A 151 0.93 -7.95 7.54
CA LEU A 151 0.23 -8.89 8.42
C LEU A 151 -0.65 -9.87 7.63
N SER A 152 -1.38 -9.39 6.61
CA SER A 152 -2.16 -10.26 5.72
C SER A 152 -1.26 -11.21 4.93
N LEU A 153 -0.15 -10.72 4.37
CA LEU A 153 0.83 -11.55 3.65
C LEU A 153 1.47 -12.60 4.56
N MET A 154 1.80 -12.25 5.80
CA MET A 154 2.35 -13.18 6.80
C MET A 154 1.36 -14.30 7.09
N LYS A 155 0.08 -13.99 7.25
CA LYS A 155 -0.99 -14.98 7.47
C LYS A 155 -1.09 -15.92 6.27
N ILE A 156 -1.24 -15.38 5.06
CA ILE A 156 -1.36 -16.17 3.82
C ILE A 156 -0.14 -17.07 3.60
N SER A 157 1.06 -16.54 3.81
CA SER A 157 2.31 -17.29 3.65
C SER A 157 2.43 -18.41 4.68
N ASN A 158 1.98 -18.19 5.92
CA ASN A 158 1.96 -19.22 6.94
C ASN A 158 0.93 -20.31 6.64
N ASP A 159 -0.27 -19.96 6.17
CA ASP A 159 -1.26 -20.94 5.73
C ASP A 159 -0.66 -21.82 4.63
N LEU A 160 -0.08 -21.22 3.59
CA LEU A 160 0.57 -21.95 2.49
C LEU A 160 1.69 -22.86 2.99
N ARG A 161 2.53 -22.38 3.91
CA ARG A 161 3.62 -23.16 4.49
C ARG A 161 3.11 -24.39 5.25
N TRP A 162 2.06 -24.23 6.05
CA TRP A 162 1.44 -25.33 6.79
C TRP A 162 0.72 -26.30 5.86
N MET A 163 0.01 -25.77 4.85
CA MET A 163 -0.68 -26.57 3.83
C MET A 163 0.26 -27.48 3.04
N ASN A 164 1.50 -27.05 2.83
CA ASN A 164 2.49 -27.81 2.07
C ASN A 164 3.49 -28.56 2.97
N SER A 165 3.22 -28.68 4.27
CA SER A 165 4.15 -29.35 5.19
C SER A 165 4.18 -30.89 5.01
N TRP A 166 5.35 -31.35 4.52
CA TRP A 166 5.92 -32.70 4.40
C TRP A 166 5.11 -33.81 3.68
N PRO A 167 5.74 -34.59 2.76
CA PRO A 167 5.05 -35.61 1.96
C PRO A 167 4.63 -36.88 2.73
N ILE A 168 5.32 -37.25 3.82
CA ILE A 168 5.18 -38.61 4.43
C ILE A 168 4.42 -38.60 5.78
N ASN A 169 4.70 -37.61 6.65
CA ASN A 169 4.03 -37.39 7.93
C ASN A 169 3.22 -36.09 7.83
N ARG A 170 2.12 -36.10 7.07
CA ARG A 170 1.26 -34.92 6.95
C ARG A 170 0.54 -34.66 8.27
N ALA A 171 0.86 -33.55 8.93
CA ALA A 171 -0.04 -32.97 9.92
C ALA A 171 -1.36 -32.49 9.28
N PHE A 172 -1.37 -32.25 7.95
CA PHE A 172 -2.51 -31.71 7.21
C PHE A 172 -2.82 -32.59 5.98
N ARG A 173 -3.73 -33.56 6.13
CA ARG A 173 -4.38 -34.18 4.95
C ARG A 173 -5.36 -33.16 4.35
N TYR A 174 -5.22 -32.93 3.05
CA TYR A 174 -6.19 -32.23 2.19
C TYR A 174 -6.74 -33.24 1.19
#